data_AF-A0A0H4T4C5-F1
#
_entry.id   AF-A0A0H4T4C5-F1
#
_cell.length_a   1.000
_cell.length_b   1.000
_cell.length_c   1.000
_cell.angle_alpha   90.00
_cell.angle_beta   90.00
_cell.angle_gamma   90.00
#
_symmetry.space_group_name_H-M   'P 1'
#
loop_
_entity.id
_entity.type
_entity.pdbx_description
1 polymer ?
#
loop_
_entity_poly.entity_id
_entity_poly.type
_entity_poly.pdbx_seq_one_letter_code
_entity_poly.pdbx_strand_id
1 'polypeptide(L)'
;MGKILRAIKKIIPEPIFDFFSPVYHWILSLLAAVIYWFPSRRGRMKVIGVTGTSGKTTTVEFLYRIFTDAGFKTASLSGLWFRISDKSEPNLLKMTMPGRFRVHRFLYEAKKAGAEYVFIEVTSEGIKQYRHKFIKFYAAILTNLSEEHLEAHGGFENYRRAKGETRI
;
A
#
# COMPACT_ATOMS: atom_id res chain seq x y z
N MET A 1 8.14 15.60 10.27
CA MET A 1 7.31 14.57 10.96
C MET A 1 7.85 14.15 12.34
N GLY A 2 9.16 14.29 12.65
CA GLY A 2 9.76 13.71 13.87
C GLY A 2 9.61 14.46 15.20
N LYS A 3 9.22 15.75 15.23
CA LYS A 3 9.12 16.52 16.50
C LYS A 3 7.77 16.35 17.21
N ILE A 4 6.67 16.37 16.44
CA ILE A 4 5.30 16.22 16.97
C ILE A 4 5.08 14.83 17.59
N LEU A 5 5.52 13.77 16.91
CA LEU A 5 5.44 12.39 17.43
C LEU A 5 6.27 12.20 18.70
N ARG A 6 7.44 12.85 18.84
CA ARG A 6 8.25 12.80 20.07
C ARG A 6 7.60 13.55 21.24
N ALA A 7 6.93 14.67 20.96
CA ALA A 7 6.19 15.41 21.98
C ALA A 7 4.97 14.60 22.48
N ILE A 8 4.23 13.96 21.55
CA ILE A 8 3.09 13.10 21.89
C ILE A 8 3.54 11.85 22.67
N LYS A 9 4.66 11.21 22.29
CA LYS A 9 5.25 10.08 23.04
C LYS A 9 5.66 10.42 24.48
N LYS A 10 5.90 11.71 24.78
CA LYS A 10 6.22 12.17 26.14
C LYS A 10 4.97 12.35 27.02
N ILE A 11 3.79 12.45 26.41
CA ILE A 11 2.51 12.78 27.07
C ILE A 11 1.61 11.53 27.14
N ILE A 12 1.70 10.65 26.14
CA ILE A 12 0.90 9.43 26.04
C ILE A 12 1.83 8.22 26.22
N PRO A 13 1.68 7.46 27.31
CA PRO A 13 2.37 6.18 27.49
C PRO A 13 2.25 5.27 26.27
N GLU A 14 3.32 4.55 25.91
CA GLU A 14 3.33 3.65 24.75
C GLU A 14 2.16 2.65 24.70
N PRO A 15 1.72 2.04 25.82
CA PRO A 15 0.56 1.13 25.80
C PRO A 15 -0.74 1.81 25.37
N ILE A 16 -0.93 3.08 25.75
CA ILE A 16 -2.11 3.86 25.39
C ILE A 16 -2.04 4.24 23.91
N PHE A 17 -0.85 4.64 23.44
CA PHE A 17 -0.65 4.95 22.03
C PHE A 17 -0.93 3.73 21.14
N ASP A 18 -0.38 2.56 21.51
CA ASP A 18 -0.57 1.32 20.74
C ASP A 18 -2.04 0.87 20.75
N PHE A 19 -2.75 1.06 21.87
CA PHE A 19 -4.18 0.78 21.97
C PHE A 19 -5.04 1.62 21.00
N PHE A 20 -4.76 2.93 20.89
CA PHE A 20 -5.53 3.84 20.02
C PHE A 20 -5.00 3.94 18.58
N SER A 21 -3.77 3.49 18.33
CA SER A 21 -3.09 3.57 17.03
C SER A 21 -3.90 2.94 15.89
N PRO A 22 -4.53 1.75 16.01
CA PRO A 22 -5.39 1.19 14.96
C PRO A 22 -6.54 2.11 14.54
N VAL A 23 -7.25 2.71 15.52
CA VAL A 23 -8.38 3.62 15.26
C VAL A 23 -7.89 4.87 14.53
N TYR A 24 -6.79 5.47 15.01
CA TYR A 24 -6.13 6.58 14.34
C TYR A 24 -5.75 6.25 12.89
N HIS A 25 -5.14 5.08 12.68
CA HIS A 25 -4.73 4.65 11.35
C HIS A 25 -5.91 4.45 10.41
N TRP A 26 -6.99 3.88 10.93
CA TRP A 26 -8.20 3.59 10.17
C TRP A 26 -8.93 4.88 9.77
N ILE A 27 -9.13 5.81 10.71
CA ILE A 27 -9.80 7.10 10.47
C ILE A 27 -9.07 7.88 9.38
N LEU A 28 -7.74 7.96 9.45
CA LEU A 28 -7.00 8.72 8.45
C LEU A 28 -6.95 8.04 7.08
N SER A 29 -7.02 6.70 7.03
CA SER A 29 -7.16 6.01 5.75
C SER A 29 -8.56 6.20 5.17
N LEU A 30 -9.60 6.28 6.00
CA LEU A 30 -10.95 6.62 5.58
C LEU A 30 -11.01 8.05 5.04
N LEU A 31 -10.44 9.01 5.78
CA LEU A 31 -10.40 10.42 5.40
C LEU A 31 -9.69 10.60 4.05
N ALA A 32 -8.55 9.94 3.85
CA ALA A 32 -7.87 9.93 2.55
C ALA A 32 -8.77 9.36 1.45
N ALA A 33 -9.43 8.23 1.69
CA ALA A 33 -10.34 7.61 0.72
C ALA A 33 -11.52 8.52 0.36
N VAL A 34 -12.10 9.23 1.33
CA VAL A 34 -13.20 10.19 1.13
C VAL A 34 -12.72 11.40 0.31
N ILE A 35 -11.61 12.03 0.69
CA ILE A 35 -11.04 13.21 -0.01
C ILE A 35 -10.77 12.90 -1.49
N TYR A 36 -10.29 11.70 -1.79
CA TYR A 36 -9.99 11.25 -3.15
C TYR A 36 -11.12 10.46 -3.81
N TRP A 37 -12.32 10.45 -3.21
CA TRP A 37 -13.56 9.91 -3.78
C TRP A 37 -13.52 8.40 -4.08
N PHE A 38 -12.85 7.62 -3.24
CA PHE A 38 -12.71 6.16 -3.37
C PHE A 38 -12.30 5.72 -4.78
N PRO A 39 -11.11 6.14 -5.25
CA PRO A 39 -10.77 6.07 -6.67
C PRO A 39 -10.77 4.64 -7.23
N SER A 40 -10.32 3.67 -6.44
CA SER A 40 -10.29 2.24 -6.79
C SER A 40 -11.66 1.56 -6.86
N ARG A 41 -12.73 2.17 -6.32
CA ARG A 41 -14.07 1.57 -6.31
C ARG A 41 -14.92 1.93 -7.52
N ARG A 42 -14.43 2.83 -8.37
CA ARG A 42 -15.22 3.49 -9.42
C ARG A 42 -14.54 3.30 -10.78
N GLY A 43 -15.30 2.90 -11.79
CA GLY A 43 -14.80 2.66 -13.14
C GLY A 43 -14.22 1.25 -13.32
N ARG A 44 -13.38 1.08 -14.35
CA ARG A 44 -12.83 -0.23 -14.76
C ARG A 44 -11.39 -0.50 -14.25
N MET A 45 -10.82 0.43 -13.49
CA MET A 45 -9.47 0.31 -12.94
C MET A 45 -9.34 -0.90 -12.01
N LYS A 46 -8.39 -1.79 -12.30
CA LYS A 46 -8.06 -2.96 -11.50
C LYS A 46 -6.80 -2.67 -10.70
N VAL A 47 -6.89 -2.71 -9.37
CA VAL A 47 -5.73 -2.52 -8.49
C VAL A 47 -5.22 -3.89 -8.04
N ILE A 48 -3.95 -4.19 -8.29
CA ILE A 48 -3.30 -5.44 -7.93
C ILE A 48 -2.25 -5.15 -6.85
N GLY A 49 -2.40 -5.79 -5.70
CA GLY A 49 -1.44 -5.66 -4.59
C GLY A 49 -0.35 -6.72 -4.69
N VAL A 50 0.92 -6.32 -4.67
CA VAL A 50 2.07 -7.24 -4.63
C VAL A 50 2.68 -7.21 -3.24
N THR A 51 2.74 -8.36 -2.57
CA THR A 51 3.26 -8.48 -1.21
C THR A 51 4.14 -9.72 -1.05
N GLY A 52 4.93 -9.78 0.03
CA GLY A 52 5.90 -10.86 0.30
C GLY A 52 7.16 -10.33 0.97
N THR A 53 8.08 -11.21 1.39
CA THR A 53 9.34 -10.77 2.01
C THR A 53 10.22 -10.06 0.98
N SER A 54 10.52 -10.74 -0.13
CA SER A 54 11.44 -10.29 -1.17
C SER A 54 10.81 -10.31 -2.56
N GLY A 55 11.37 -9.57 -3.51
CA GLY A 55 10.93 -9.59 -4.91
C GLY A 55 9.70 -8.74 -5.26
N LYS A 56 9.07 -8.08 -4.28
CA LYS A 56 7.87 -7.23 -4.51
C LYS A 56 8.12 -6.14 -5.56
N THR A 57 9.18 -5.34 -5.38
CA THR A 57 9.54 -4.26 -6.31
C THR A 57 9.78 -4.81 -7.72
N THR A 58 10.61 -5.85 -7.85
CA THR A 58 10.89 -6.50 -9.13
C THR A 58 9.62 -6.99 -9.83
N THR A 59 8.72 -7.64 -9.09
CA THR A 59 7.43 -8.09 -9.62
C THR A 59 6.56 -6.92 -10.07
N VAL A 60 6.49 -5.82 -9.32
CA VAL A 60 5.75 -4.62 -9.73
C VAL A 60 6.33 -4.01 -11.01
N GLU A 61 7.66 -3.95 -11.14
CA GLU A 61 8.33 -3.45 -12.35
C GLU A 61 8.04 -4.33 -13.58
N PHE A 62 8.11 -5.66 -13.44
CA PHE A 62 7.77 -6.57 -14.52
C PHE A 62 6.31 -6.46 -14.93
N LEU A 63 5.38 -6.45 -13.97
CA LEU A 63 3.96 -6.32 -14.26
C LEU A 63 3.64 -4.99 -14.96
N TYR A 64 4.22 -3.89 -14.48
CA TYR A 64 4.08 -2.58 -15.12
C TYR A 64 4.53 -2.62 -16.57
N ARG A 65 5.72 -3.17 -16.84
CA ARG A 65 6.28 -3.21 -18.18
C ARG A 65 5.49 -4.12 -19.11
N ILE A 66 5.17 -5.34 -18.68
CA ILE A 66 4.39 -6.31 -19.45
C ILE A 66 3.04 -5.73 -19.87
N PHE A 67 2.31 -5.10 -18.95
CA PHE A 67 0.98 -4.55 -19.25
C PHE A 67 1.05 -3.30 -20.11
N THR A 68 2.07 -2.45 -19.91
CA THR A 68 2.29 -1.28 -20.76
C THR A 68 2.63 -1.71 -22.19
N ASP A 69 3.54 -2.69 -22.36
CA ASP A 69 3.95 -3.21 -23.67
C ASP A 69 2.81 -3.98 -24.36
N ALA A 70 1.88 -4.56 -23.59
CA ALA A 70 0.64 -5.14 -24.11
C ALA A 70 -0.44 -4.10 -24.49
N GLY A 71 -0.14 -2.80 -24.37
CA GLY A 71 -1.02 -1.70 -24.79
C GLY A 71 -2.03 -1.23 -23.73
N PHE A 72 -1.98 -1.74 -22.50
CA PHE A 72 -2.88 -1.28 -21.43
C PHE A 72 -2.39 0.01 -20.78
N LYS A 73 -3.32 0.90 -20.47
CA LYS A 73 -2.99 2.07 -19.63
C LYS A 73 -2.68 1.62 -18.21
N THR A 74 -1.42 1.73 -17.82
CA THR A 74 -0.91 1.09 -16.60
C THR A 74 -0.27 2.11 -15.66
N ALA A 75 -0.40 1.89 -14.36
CA ALA A 75 0.28 2.65 -13.32
C ALA A 75 0.96 1.72 -12.31
N SER A 76 2.04 2.18 -11.68
CA SER A 76 2.74 1.43 -10.63
C SER A 76 3.14 2.31 -9.46
N LEU A 77 2.99 1.79 -8.25
CA LEU A 77 3.48 2.38 -7.01
C LEU A 77 4.43 1.38 -6.37
N SER A 78 5.73 1.66 -6.40
CA SER A 78 6.78 0.78 -5.89
C SER A 78 7.79 1.53 -5.03
N GLY A 79 8.70 0.78 -4.41
CA GLY A 79 9.85 1.37 -3.70
C GLY A 79 10.82 2.15 -4.59
N LEU A 80 10.77 1.96 -5.92
CA LEU A 80 11.66 2.65 -6.85
C LEU A 80 10.97 3.79 -7.58
N TRP A 81 9.72 3.60 -8.03
CA TRP A 81 9.05 4.53 -8.92
C TRP A 81 7.56 4.70 -8.58
N PHE A 82 7.06 5.92 -8.78
CA PHE A 82 5.65 6.20 -8.99
C PHE A 82 5.46 6.45 -10.48
N ARG A 83 4.71 5.57 -11.15
CA ARG A 83 4.46 5.69 -12.59
C ARG A 83 2.98 5.75 -12.90
N ILE A 84 2.60 6.63 -13.80
CA ILE A 84 1.25 6.74 -14.35
C ILE A 84 1.40 6.98 -15.84
N SER A 85 1.03 5.98 -16.65
CA SER A 85 1.18 6.02 -18.11
C SER A 85 2.63 6.31 -18.53
N ASP A 86 2.89 7.41 -19.23
CA ASP A 86 4.21 7.83 -19.70
C ASP A 86 5.05 8.55 -18.62
N LYS A 87 4.42 8.97 -17.53
CA LYS A 87 5.09 9.73 -16.46
C LYS A 87 5.71 8.80 -15.43
N SER A 88 6.99 9.00 -15.16
CA SER A 88 7.75 8.28 -14.13
C SER A 88 8.42 9.25 -13.17
N GLU A 89 8.15 9.10 -11.89
CA GLU A 89 8.78 9.86 -10.81
C GLU A 89 9.55 8.90 -9.89
N PRO A 90 10.82 9.17 -9.56
CA PRO A 90 11.55 8.34 -8.62
C PRO A 90 10.92 8.44 -7.23
N ASN A 91 10.79 7.31 -6.55
CA ASN A 91 10.35 7.27 -5.17
C ASN A 91 11.50 7.70 -4.25
N LEU A 92 11.62 9.01 -4.02
CA LEU A 92 12.61 9.60 -3.11
C LEU A 92 12.22 9.47 -1.63
N LEU A 93 11.16 8.72 -1.32
CA LEU A 93 10.76 8.49 0.07
C LEU A 93 11.61 7.39 0.68
N LYS A 94 11.93 7.54 1.96
CA LYS A 94 12.53 6.48 2.77
C LYS A 94 11.55 5.33 3.09
N MET A 95 10.53 5.11 2.27
CA MET A 95 9.53 4.06 2.45
C MET A 95 8.96 3.60 1.11
N THR A 96 8.80 2.28 1.00
CA THR A 96 8.30 1.60 -0.20
C THR A 96 6.83 1.90 -0.51
N MET A 97 5.94 1.69 0.47
CA MET A 97 4.53 2.04 0.37
C MET A 97 4.32 3.39 1.05
N PRO A 98 4.00 4.48 0.34
CA PRO A 98 3.88 5.80 0.95
C PRO A 98 2.65 5.90 1.86
N GLY A 99 2.56 6.98 2.64
CA GLY A 99 1.42 7.21 3.53
C GLY A 99 0.07 7.22 2.82
N ARG A 100 -1.00 6.87 3.55
CA ARG A 100 -2.40 6.71 3.07
C ARG A 100 -2.90 7.81 2.13
N PHE A 101 -2.65 9.09 2.44
CA PHE A 101 -3.04 10.21 1.56
C PHE A 101 -2.34 10.15 0.20
N ARG A 102 -1.04 9.83 0.16
CA ARG A 102 -0.33 9.70 -1.12
C ARG A 102 -0.85 8.51 -1.91
N VAL A 103 -1.12 7.37 -1.27
CA VAL A 103 -1.65 6.19 -1.97
C VAL A 103 -2.99 6.49 -2.61
N HIS A 104 -3.92 7.10 -1.86
CA HIS A 104 -5.23 7.47 -2.40
C HIS A 104 -5.14 8.59 -3.46
N ARG A 105 -4.25 9.58 -3.29
CA ARG A 105 -3.97 10.58 -4.32
C ARG A 105 -3.44 9.95 -5.60
N PHE A 106 -2.46 9.05 -5.48
CA PHE A 106 -1.88 8.34 -6.61
C PHE A 106 -2.94 7.56 -7.39
N LEU A 107 -3.80 6.81 -6.68
CA LEU A 107 -4.92 6.10 -7.30
C LEU A 107 -5.91 7.04 -7.99
N TYR A 108 -6.15 8.22 -7.42
CA TYR A 108 -7.00 9.24 -8.03
C TYR A 108 -6.40 9.80 -9.33
N GLU A 109 -5.11 10.14 -9.33
CA GLU A 109 -4.42 10.60 -10.54
C GLU A 109 -4.31 9.50 -11.59
N ALA A 110 -4.02 8.25 -11.20
CA ALA A 110 -3.98 7.10 -12.10
C ALA A 110 -5.33 6.89 -12.77
N LYS A 111 -6.42 6.97 -12.00
CA LYS A 111 -7.78 6.92 -12.54
C LYS A 111 -8.05 8.07 -13.52
N LYS A 112 -7.66 9.31 -13.18
CA LYS A 112 -7.83 10.47 -14.07
C LYS A 112 -7.06 10.33 -15.37
N ALA A 113 -5.89 9.70 -15.33
CA ALA A 113 -5.11 9.34 -16.52
C ALA A 113 -5.71 8.17 -17.31
N GLY A 114 -6.79 7.54 -16.81
CA GLY A 114 -7.47 6.43 -17.46
C GLY A 114 -6.75 5.09 -17.29
N ALA A 115 -5.98 4.91 -16.21
CA ALA A 115 -5.32 3.64 -15.93
C ALA A 115 -6.36 2.50 -15.78
N GLU A 116 -6.13 1.43 -16.52
CA GLU A 116 -6.88 0.18 -16.48
C GLU A 116 -6.31 -0.78 -15.43
N TYR A 117 -4.98 -0.79 -15.28
CA TYR A 117 -4.26 -1.62 -14.32
C TYR A 117 -3.36 -0.77 -13.44
N VAL A 118 -3.40 -1.04 -12.12
CA VAL A 118 -2.53 -0.40 -11.14
C VAL A 118 -1.85 -1.45 -10.29
N PHE A 119 -0.53 -1.49 -10.32
CA PHE A 119 0.28 -2.39 -9.48
C PHE A 119 0.80 -1.64 -8.26
N ILE A 120 0.48 -2.12 -7.05
CA ILE A 120 0.91 -1.49 -5.80
C ILE A 120 1.76 -2.46 -5.00
N GLU A 121 2.96 -2.04 -4.64
CA GLU A 121 3.77 -2.73 -3.66
C GLU A 121 3.19 -2.54 -2.24
N VAL A 122 2.65 -3.62 -1.66
CA VAL A 122 2.01 -3.64 -0.34
C VAL A 122 2.96 -4.26 0.69
N THR A 123 3.55 -3.43 1.53
CA THR A 123 4.49 -3.86 2.57
C THR A 123 3.80 -4.23 3.88
N SER A 124 4.43 -5.10 4.67
CA SER A 124 3.93 -5.47 6.02
C SER A 124 3.74 -4.24 6.90
N GLU A 125 4.65 -3.26 6.84
CA GLU A 125 4.52 -1.99 7.56
C GLU A 125 3.34 -1.14 7.06
N GLY A 126 3.10 -1.12 5.75
CA GLY A 126 1.93 -0.49 5.17
C GLY A 126 0.62 -1.17 5.57
N ILE A 127 0.65 -2.48 5.79
CA ILE A 127 -0.48 -3.24 6.34
C ILE A 127 -0.74 -2.85 7.80
N LYS A 128 0.28 -2.90 8.67
CA LYS A 128 0.19 -2.51 10.09
C LYS A 128 -0.39 -1.11 10.28
N GLN A 129 -0.02 -0.17 9.40
CA GLN A 129 -0.48 1.22 9.46
C GLN A 129 -1.74 1.52 8.63
N TYR A 130 -2.43 0.48 8.14
CA TYR A 130 -3.66 0.57 7.35
C TYR A 130 -3.56 1.42 6.07
N ARG A 131 -2.37 1.53 5.47
CA ARG A 131 -2.14 2.31 4.23
C ARG A 131 -2.86 1.71 3.02
N HIS A 132 -3.20 0.42 3.08
CA HIS A 132 -3.94 -0.33 2.07
C HIS A 132 -5.47 -0.24 2.24
N LYS A 133 -5.97 0.23 3.40
CA LYS A 133 -7.41 0.22 3.67
C LYS A 133 -8.15 1.14 2.71
N PHE A 134 -9.38 0.75 2.41
CA PHE A 134 -10.30 1.42 1.47
C PHE A 134 -9.86 1.40 0.00
N ILE A 135 -8.81 0.65 -0.33
CA ILE A 135 -8.48 0.29 -1.71
C ILE A 135 -9.30 -0.95 -2.07
N LYS A 136 -10.03 -0.91 -3.19
CA LYS A 136 -10.65 -2.11 -3.77
C LYS A 136 -9.60 -2.79 -4.65
N PHE A 137 -8.95 -3.79 -4.08
CA PHE A 137 -8.07 -4.66 -4.83
C PHE A 137 -8.89 -5.63 -5.69
N TYR A 138 -8.39 -5.85 -6.90
CA TYR A 138 -8.90 -6.83 -7.86
C TYR A 138 -8.21 -8.19 -7.65
N ALA A 139 -6.92 -8.16 -7.30
CA ALA A 139 -6.13 -9.35 -7.02
C ALA A 139 -4.97 -9.00 -6.07
N ALA A 140 -4.45 -10.03 -5.40
CA ALA A 140 -3.23 -9.96 -4.62
C ALA A 140 -2.21 -11.00 -5.14
N ILE A 141 -0.95 -10.61 -5.22
CA ILE A 141 0.18 -11.46 -5.60
C ILE A 141 1.08 -11.59 -4.38
N LEU A 142 1.34 -12.84 -3.97
CA LEU A 142 2.29 -13.17 -2.93
C LEU A 142 3.57 -13.70 -3.57
N THR A 143 4.70 -12.99 -3.41
CA THR A 143 5.98 -13.37 -4.04
C THR A 143 6.66 -14.52 -3.31
N ASN A 144 6.94 -14.36 -2.02
CA ASN A 144 7.48 -15.38 -1.13
C ASN A 144 7.14 -15.08 0.34
N LEU A 145 7.31 -16.10 1.17
CA LEU A 145 7.29 -16.04 2.62
C LEU A 145 8.61 -16.60 3.12
N SER A 146 9.35 -15.84 3.93
CA SER A 146 10.56 -16.31 4.61
C SER A 146 10.29 -16.62 6.08
N GLU A 147 11.07 -17.54 6.65
CA GLU A 147 10.98 -17.97 8.05
C GLU A 147 11.23 -16.85 9.07
N GLU A 148 12.05 -15.84 8.76
CA GLU A 148 12.29 -14.69 9.64
C GLU A 148 11.01 -13.89 10.00
N HIS A 149 9.92 -14.05 9.24
CA HIS A 149 8.63 -13.45 9.56
C HIS A 149 7.64 -14.40 10.26
N LEU A 150 7.96 -15.69 10.40
CA LEU A 150 7.18 -16.64 11.19
C LEU A 150 7.38 -16.42 12.70
N GLU A 151 8.61 -16.11 13.12
CA GLU A 151 8.92 -15.83 14.54
C GLU A 151 8.33 -14.50 15.01
N ALA A 152 8.44 -13.44 14.21
CA ALA A 152 7.92 -12.11 14.54
C ALA A 152 6.38 -12.02 14.62
N HIS A 153 5.66 -13.05 14.15
CA HIS A 153 4.20 -13.13 14.20
C HIS A 153 3.68 -14.27 15.08
N GLY A 154 4.54 -14.98 15.82
CA GLY A 154 4.12 -16.06 16.71
C GLY A 154 3.49 -17.25 15.98
N GLY A 155 3.97 -17.57 14.78
CA GLY A 155 3.55 -18.73 14.00
C GLY A 155 2.80 -18.43 12.69
N PHE A 156 2.70 -19.45 11.84
CA PHE A 156 2.17 -19.37 10.48
C PHE A 156 0.70 -18.92 10.42
N GLU A 157 -0.09 -19.29 11.44
CA GLU A 157 -1.51 -18.95 11.52
C GLU A 157 -1.73 -17.45 11.68
N ASN A 158 -1.03 -16.78 12.58
CA ASN A 158 -1.18 -15.34 12.79
C ASN A 158 -0.75 -14.50 11.58
N TYR A 159 0.20 -14.99 10.78
CA TYR A 159 0.61 -14.33 9.54
C TYR A 159 -0.42 -14.55 8.41
N ARG A 160 -0.91 -15.80 8.21
CA ARG A 160 -2.04 -16.06 7.31
C ARG A 160 -3.27 -15.26 7.73
N ARG A 161 -3.47 -15.08 9.02
CA ARG A 161 -4.55 -14.29 9.59
C ARG A 161 -4.32 -12.79 9.34
N ALA A 162 -3.11 -12.26 9.57
CA ALA A 162 -2.78 -10.88 9.25
C ALA A 162 -2.88 -10.54 7.75
N LYS A 163 -2.55 -11.47 6.85
CA LYS A 163 -2.65 -11.26 5.39
C LYS A 163 -3.96 -11.77 4.75
N GLY A 164 -4.66 -12.69 5.39
CA GLY A 164 -5.92 -13.28 4.93
C GLY A 164 -7.16 -12.61 5.54
N GLU A 165 -7.09 -12.13 6.78
CA GLU A 165 -8.11 -11.23 7.36
C GLU A 165 -7.95 -9.80 6.85
N THR A 166 -6.72 -9.40 6.50
CA THR A 166 -6.51 -8.22 5.67
C THR A 166 -6.91 -8.60 4.25
N ARG A 167 -8.19 -8.46 3.92
CA ARG A 167 -8.71 -8.49 2.55
C ARG A 167 -7.94 -7.50 1.67
N ILE A 168 -6.78 -7.92 1.16
CA ILE A 168 -6.18 -7.50 -0.11
C ILE A 168 -6.82 -8.35 -1.18
#